data_AF-A0A2V6FQL3-F1
#
_entry.id   AF-A0A2V6FQL3-F1
#
_cell.length_a   1.000
_cell.length_b   1.000
_cell.length_c   1.000
_cell.angle_alpha   90.00
_cell.angle_beta   90.00
_cell.angle_gamma   90.00
#
_symmetry.space_group_name_H-M   'P 1'
#
loop_
_entity.id
_entity.type
_entity.pdbx_description
1 polymer ?
#
loop_
_entity_poly.entity_id
_entity_poly.type
_entity_poly.pdbx_seq_one_letter_code
_entity_poly.pdbx_strand_id
1 'polypeptide(L)'
;MIALTSLWFPILLSTVVVFVASSIMHMVLPYHKSDYRKLPDEDRVTDAMRSAGVTSGPAYFFPYFSFNEMKSAPVVEKLKRGPVGLLTVLPSGPPAMGKNLARWLLYCSSSVSLPLIWLAGH
;
A
#
# COMPACT_ATOMS: atom_id res chain seq x y z
N MET A 1 -8.09 32.79 -22.01
CA MET A 1 -8.74 32.28 -20.79
C MET A 1 -9.95 31.44 -21.19
N ILE A 2 -9.95 30.14 -20.87
CA ILE A 2 -11.06 29.22 -21.16
C ILE A 2 -11.88 29.06 -19.87
N ALA A 3 -13.21 29.13 -19.96
CA ALA A 3 -14.05 28.92 -18.78
C ALA A 3 -13.92 27.48 -18.28
N LEU A 4 -13.64 27.27 -16.99
CA LEU A 4 -13.52 25.93 -16.40
C LEU A 4 -14.79 25.07 -16.60
N THR A 5 -15.94 25.73 -16.65
CA THR A 5 -17.24 25.11 -16.96
C THR A 5 -17.34 24.54 -18.37
N SER A 6 -16.41 24.85 -19.28
CA SER A 6 -16.32 24.21 -20.61
C SER A 6 -15.49 22.93 -20.61
N LEU A 7 -14.64 22.73 -19.58
CA LEU A 7 -13.71 21.59 -19.49
C LEU A 7 -14.28 20.41 -18.69
N TRP A 8 -15.48 20.52 -18.13
CA TRP A 8 -16.06 19.48 -17.27
C TRP A 8 -16.24 18.13 -17.99
N PHE A 9 -16.75 18.13 -19.23
CA PHE A 9 -16.87 16.92 -20.04
C PHE A 9 -15.52 16.24 -20.32
N PRO A 10 -14.51 16.95 -20.86
CA PRO A 10 -13.20 16.32 -21.10
C PRO A 10 -12.51 15.87 -19.81
N ILE A 11 -12.70 16.58 -18.68
CA ILE A 11 -12.19 16.14 -17.37
C ILE A 11 -12.84 14.83 -16.93
N LEU A 12 -14.18 14.74 -16.96
CA LEU A 12 -14.89 13.53 -16.54
C LEU A 12 -14.54 12.34 -17.44
N LEU A 13 -14.54 12.53 -18.76
CA LEU A 13 -14.20 11.47 -19.71
C LEU A 13 -12.77 10.97 -19.49
N SER A 14 -11.80 11.89 -19.38
CA SER A 14 -10.40 11.53 -19.15
C SER A 14 -10.21 10.83 -17.80
N THR A 15 -10.93 11.26 -16.76
CA THR A 15 -10.92 10.61 -15.44
C THR A 15 -11.35 9.15 -15.54
N VAL A 16 -12.45 8.87 -16.24
CA VAL A 16 -12.95 7.49 -16.44
C VAL A 16 -11.96 6.65 -17.21
N VAL A 17 -11.40 7.19 -18.31
CA VAL A 17 -10.40 6.48 -19.13
C VAL A 17 -9.15 6.13 -18.32
N VAL A 18 -8.59 7.09 -17.57
CA VAL A 18 -7.41 6.87 -16.72
C VAL A 18 -7.71 5.86 -15.61
N PHE A 19 -8.86 5.96 -14.97
CA PHE A 19 -9.27 5.01 -13.92
C PHE A 19 -9.36 3.58 -14.45
N VAL A 20 -10.00 3.38 -15.60
CA VAL A 20 -10.15 2.06 -16.23
C VAL A 20 -8.80 1.52 -16.70
N ALA A 21 -8.01 2.32 -17.43
CA ALA A 21 -6.68 1.91 -17.89
C ALA A 21 -5.77 1.53 -16.72
N SER A 22 -5.77 2.34 -15.66
CA SER A 22 -5.02 2.05 -14.43
C SER A 22 -5.48 0.75 -13.76
N SER A 23 -6.78 0.51 -13.69
CA SER A 23 -7.34 -0.71 -13.09
C SER A 23 -6.91 -1.96 -13.87
N ILE A 24 -6.98 -1.91 -15.21
CA ILE A 24 -6.52 -3.00 -16.08
C ILE A 24 -5.03 -3.25 -15.86
N MET A 25 -4.20 -2.20 -15.88
CA MET A 25 -2.76 -2.34 -15.66
C MET A 25 -2.46 -2.97 -14.30
N HIS A 26 -3.12 -2.54 -13.23
CA HIS A 26 -2.89 -3.06 -11.89
C HIS A 26 -3.33 -4.54 -11.73
N MET A 27 -4.43 -4.93 -12.39
CA MET A 27 -4.96 -6.29 -12.27
C MET A 27 -4.28 -7.30 -13.19
N VAL A 28 -3.90 -6.89 -14.40
CA VAL A 28 -3.39 -7.79 -15.44
C VAL A 28 -1.89 -7.97 -15.34
N LEU A 29 -1.15 -6.92 -14.95
CA LEU A 29 0.30 -6.95 -15.02
C LEU A 29 0.88 -7.62 -13.76
N PRO A 30 1.78 -8.60 -13.90
CA PRO A 30 2.23 -9.45 -12.80
C PRO A 30 3.33 -8.83 -11.93
N TYR A 31 3.51 -7.51 -11.95
CA TYR A 31 4.69 -6.82 -11.38
C TYR A 31 4.89 -7.07 -9.87
N HIS A 32 3.83 -7.38 -9.13
CA HIS A 32 3.87 -7.62 -7.69
C HIS A 32 3.83 -9.08 -7.28
N LYS A 33 3.78 -10.04 -8.22
CA LYS A 33 3.65 -11.47 -7.87
C LYS A 33 4.83 -12.00 -7.04
N SER A 34 6.02 -11.43 -7.21
CA SER A 34 7.22 -11.79 -6.44
C SER A 34 7.33 -11.10 -5.09
N ASP A 35 6.50 -10.09 -4.83
CA ASP A 35 6.63 -9.23 -3.64
C ASP A 35 6.09 -9.92 -2.39
N TYR A 36 5.27 -10.95 -2.56
CA TYR A 36 4.70 -11.75 -1.49
C TYR A 36 4.77 -13.23 -1.82
N ARG A 37 4.85 -14.04 -0.77
CA ARG A 37 4.82 -15.50 -0.86
C ARG A 37 3.97 -16.05 0.27
N LYS A 38 3.43 -17.26 0.07
CA LYS A 38 2.72 -17.98 1.12
C LYS A 38 3.64 -18.21 2.32
N LEU A 39 3.11 -18.04 3.51
CA LEU A 39 3.83 -18.32 4.74
C LEU A 39 3.97 -19.85 4.92
N PRO A 40 5.18 -20.40 5.14
CA PRO A 40 5.32 -21.81 5.50
C PRO A 40 4.58 -22.07 6.81
N ASP A 41 3.78 -23.14 6.87
CA ASP A 41 2.97 -23.51 8.05
C ASP A 41 2.08 -22.36 8.55
N GLU A 42 1.35 -21.73 7.61
CA GLU A 42 0.56 -20.51 7.80
C GLU A 42 -0.37 -20.55 9.01
N ASP A 43 -1.11 -21.63 9.20
CA ASP A 43 -2.07 -21.77 10.30
C ASP A 43 -1.34 -21.71 11.65
N ARG A 44 -0.26 -22.49 11.81
CA ARG A 44 0.53 -22.51 13.04
C ARG A 44 1.15 -21.15 13.33
N VAL A 45 1.73 -20.48 12.33
CA VAL A 45 2.40 -19.20 12.53
C VAL A 45 1.38 -18.10 12.86
N THR A 46 0.26 -18.05 12.14
CA THR A 46 -0.80 -17.05 12.39
C THR A 46 -1.50 -17.27 13.73
N ASP A 47 -1.70 -18.52 14.15
CA ASP A 47 -2.22 -18.85 15.49
C ASP A 47 -1.27 -18.43 16.61
N ALA A 48 0.04 -18.63 16.44
CA ALA A 48 1.04 -18.17 17.39
C ALA A 48 1.07 -16.63 17.48
N MET A 49 0.96 -15.93 16.35
CA MET A 49 0.87 -14.47 16.32
C MET A 49 -0.38 -13.96 17.04
N ARG A 50 -1.53 -14.61 16.81
CA ARG A 50 -2.79 -14.26 17.49
C ARG A 50 -2.68 -14.48 19.01
N SER A 51 -2.11 -15.61 19.42
CA SER A 51 -1.91 -15.96 20.82
C SER A 51 -0.92 -15.02 21.52
N ALA A 52 0.09 -14.54 20.79
CA ALA A 52 1.06 -13.55 21.28
C ALA A 52 0.51 -12.11 21.32
N GLY A 53 -0.72 -11.88 20.83
CA GLY A 53 -1.36 -10.56 20.83
C GLY A 53 -0.78 -9.58 19.81
N VAL A 54 -0.27 -10.07 18.66
CA VAL A 54 0.22 -9.19 17.59
C VAL A 54 -0.96 -8.41 16.97
N THR A 55 -0.82 -7.09 16.83
CA THR A 55 -1.87 -6.19 16.34
C THR A 55 -1.47 -5.49 15.05
N SER A 56 -2.45 -5.00 14.28
CA SER A 56 -2.16 -4.11 13.14
C SER A 56 -1.63 -2.76 13.59
N GLY A 57 -0.77 -2.12 12.78
CA GLY A 57 -0.21 -0.81 13.10
C GLY A 57 1.11 -0.55 12.37
N PRO A 58 2.06 0.18 13.00
CA PRO A 58 3.43 0.28 12.51
C PRO A 58 4.06 -1.10 12.29
N ALA A 59 5.03 -1.19 11.38
CA ALA A 59 5.73 -2.44 11.12
C ALA A 59 6.53 -2.89 12.34
N TYR A 60 6.44 -4.17 12.68
CA TYR A 60 7.32 -4.79 13.66
C TYR A 60 8.67 -5.08 13.02
N PHE A 61 9.74 -4.66 13.66
CA PHE A 61 11.08 -5.14 13.35
C PHE A 61 11.47 -6.22 14.34
N PHE A 62 11.96 -7.37 13.87
CA PHE A 62 12.36 -8.46 14.73
C PHE A 62 13.73 -9.05 14.32
N PRO A 63 14.60 -9.38 15.30
CA PRO A 63 14.49 -9.01 16.72
C PRO A 63 14.58 -7.48 16.89
N TYR A 64 13.74 -6.91 17.76
CA TYR A 64 13.76 -5.47 18.02
C TYR A 64 14.96 -5.09 18.91
N PHE A 65 15.56 -3.94 18.63
CA PHE A 65 16.63 -3.33 19.41
C PHE A 65 16.64 -1.82 19.18
N SER A 66 17.19 -1.06 20.13
CA SER A 66 17.50 0.36 19.94
C SER A 66 18.84 0.55 19.21
N PHE A 67 19.04 1.68 18.55
CA PHE A 67 20.28 1.96 17.80
C PHE A 67 21.57 1.81 18.64
N ASN A 68 21.49 2.09 19.94
CA ASN A 68 22.63 1.98 20.85
C ASN A 68 23.02 0.52 21.15
N GLU A 69 22.10 -0.44 20.95
CA GLU A 69 22.31 -1.86 21.25
C GLU A 69 22.74 -2.68 20.03
N MET A 70 22.74 -2.08 18.84
CA MET A 70 22.94 -2.77 17.56
C MET A 70 24.26 -3.56 17.48
N LYS A 71 25.31 -3.08 18.16
CA LYS A 71 26.63 -3.74 18.19
C LYS A 71 26.84 -4.65 19.41
N SER A 72 25.85 -4.75 20.29
CA SER A 72 25.96 -5.59 21.48
C SER A 72 25.98 -7.06 21.08
N ALA A 73 26.86 -7.83 21.71
CA ALA A 73 26.92 -9.29 21.53
C ALA A 73 25.54 -9.98 21.59
N PRO A 74 24.65 -9.70 22.57
CA PRO A 74 23.34 -10.36 22.62
C PRO A 74 22.42 -10.04 21.43
N VAL A 75 22.46 -8.81 20.90
CA VAL A 75 21.67 -8.46 19.70
C VAL A 75 22.25 -9.13 18.46
N VAL A 76 23.57 -9.12 18.31
CA VAL A 76 24.27 -9.76 17.20
C VAL A 76 23.97 -11.27 17.17
N GLU A 77 23.96 -11.95 18.31
CA GLU A 77 23.65 -13.38 18.36
C GLU A 77 22.18 -13.67 18.02
N LYS A 78 21.23 -12.82 18.44
CA LYS A 78 19.81 -12.95 18.01
C LYS A 78 19.66 -12.77 16.49
N LEU A 79 20.39 -11.81 15.91
CA LEU A 79 20.38 -11.56 14.47
C LEU A 79 20.97 -12.74 13.68
N LYS A 80 22.08 -13.33 14.15
CA LYS A 80 22.67 -14.53 13.53
C LYS A 80 21.74 -15.74 13.62
N ARG A 81 21.05 -15.92 14.74
CA ARG A 81 20.10 -17.02 14.93
C ARG A 81 18.86 -16.87 14.04
N GLY A 82 18.42 -15.63 13.82
CA GLY A 82 17.24 -15.31 13.03
C GLY A 82 15.92 -15.84 13.63
N PRO A 83 14.81 -15.68 12.90
CA PRO A 83 14.68 -14.91 11.67
C PRO A 83 14.84 -13.40 11.91
N VAL A 84 15.28 -12.66 10.87
CA VAL A 84 15.41 -11.19 10.90
C VAL A 84 14.51 -10.60 9.81
N GLY A 85 13.68 -9.63 10.17
CA GLY A 85 12.82 -9.01 9.18
C GLY A 85 11.89 -7.93 9.71
N LEU A 86 11.05 -7.46 8.79
CA LEU A 86 9.94 -6.58 9.05
C LEU A 86 8.63 -7.35 8.85
N LEU A 87 7.68 -7.12 9.76
CA LEU A 87 6.35 -7.69 9.70
C LEU A 87 5.32 -6.55 9.74
N THR A 88 4.56 -6.41 8.67
CA THR A 88 3.40 -5.50 8.61
C THR A 88 2.13 -6.33 8.74
N VAL A 89 1.36 -6.08 9.79
CA VAL A 89 0.07 -6.75 10.02
C VAL A 89 -1.05 -5.80 9.63
N LEU A 90 -1.92 -6.26 8.74
CA LEU A 90 -3.08 -5.50 8.28
C LEU A 90 -4.27 -5.70 9.24
N PRO A 91 -5.23 -4.76 9.28
CA PRO A 91 -6.46 -4.93 10.05
C PRO A 91 -7.18 -6.24 9.67
N SER A 92 -7.79 -6.89 10.66
CA SER A 92 -8.54 -8.12 10.44
C SER A 92 -9.79 -7.89 9.58
N GLY A 93 -10.10 -8.85 8.72
CA GLY A 93 -11.27 -8.85 7.86
C GLY A 93 -10.93 -8.83 6.36
N PRO A 94 -11.95 -8.98 5.50
CA PRO A 94 -11.76 -8.92 4.06
C PRO A 94 -11.30 -7.52 3.61
N PRO A 95 -10.53 -7.40 2.52
CA PRO A 95 -10.13 -6.11 1.98
C PRO A 95 -11.34 -5.21 1.65
N ALA A 96 -11.31 -3.95 2.11
CA ALA A 96 -12.35 -2.97 1.84
C ALA A 96 -12.21 -2.33 0.45
N MET A 97 -12.49 -3.11 -0.60
CA MET A 97 -12.20 -2.71 -1.99
C MET A 97 -12.95 -1.45 -2.44
N GLY A 98 -14.25 -1.35 -2.18
CA GLY A 98 -15.08 -0.23 -2.67
C GLY A 98 -14.60 1.15 -2.18
N LYS A 99 -14.20 1.24 -0.91
CA LYS A 99 -13.65 2.48 -0.33
C LYS A 99 -12.34 2.89 -1.00
N ASN A 100 -11.47 1.91 -1.29
CA ASN A 100 -10.20 2.16 -1.95
C ASN A 100 -10.38 2.57 -3.42
N LEU A 101 -11.33 1.94 -4.13
CA LEU A 101 -11.67 2.32 -5.50
C LEU A 101 -12.26 3.73 -5.59
N ALA A 102 -13.14 4.11 -4.66
CA ALA A 102 -13.68 5.47 -4.62
C ALA A 102 -12.58 6.52 -4.38
N ARG A 103 -11.66 6.24 -3.44
CA ARG A 103 -10.49 7.10 -3.19
C ARG A 103 -9.58 7.19 -4.42
N TRP A 104 -9.38 6.08 -5.11
CA TRP A 104 -8.59 6.04 -6.34
C TRP A 104 -9.23 6.87 -7.47
N LEU A 105 -10.54 6.76 -7.66
CA LEU A 105 -11.27 7.58 -8.64
C LEU A 105 -11.14 9.07 -8.35
N LEU A 106 -11.26 9.48 -7.08
CA LEU A 106 -11.05 10.86 -6.65
C LEU A 106 -9.62 11.33 -6.93
N TYR A 107 -8.63 10.46 -6.69
CA TYR A 107 -7.24 10.74 -7.02
C TYR A 107 -7.05 10.94 -8.53
N CYS A 108 -7.54 10.02 -9.38
CA CYS A 108 -7.48 10.16 -10.84
C CYS A 108 -8.14 11.47 -11.30
N SER A 109 -9.30 11.81 -10.74
CA SER A 109 -10.01 13.06 -11.05
C SER A 109 -9.18 14.30 -10.69
N SER A 110 -8.52 14.27 -9.53
CA SER A 110 -7.64 15.36 -9.09
C SER A 110 -6.40 15.48 -9.99
N SER A 111 -5.79 14.34 -10.36
CA SER A 111 -4.62 14.30 -11.25
C SER A 111 -4.91 14.83 -12.65
N VAL A 112 -6.12 14.58 -13.18
CA VAL A 112 -6.54 15.07 -14.50
C VAL A 112 -6.91 16.56 -14.46
N SER A 113 -7.60 17.00 -13.41
CA SER A 113 -8.15 18.36 -13.34
C SER A 113 -7.09 19.44 -13.03
N LEU A 114 -6.10 19.16 -12.17
CA LEU A 114 -5.10 20.15 -11.75
C LEU A 114 -4.30 20.77 -12.91
N PRO A 115 -3.74 20.01 -13.88
CA PRO A 115 -3.03 20.59 -15.01
C PRO A 115 -3.93 21.41 -15.93
N LEU A 116 -5.17 20.98 -16.14
CA LEU A 116 -6.14 21.67 -16.99
C LEU A 116 -6.58 23.01 -16.37
N ILE A 117 -6.75 23.05 -15.05
CA ILE A 117 -7.03 24.29 -14.32
C ILE A 117 -5.85 25.26 -14.45
N TRP A 118 -4.61 24.77 -14.29
CA TRP A 118 -3.41 25.59 -14.45
C TRP A 118 -3.30 26.18 -15.87
N LEU A 119 -3.54 25.37 -16.90
CA LEU A 119 -3.54 25.80 -18.30
C LEU A 119 -4.68 26.76 -18.65
N ALA A 120 -5.86 26.62 -18.03
CA ALA A 120 -7.00 27.52 -18.28
C ALA A 120 -6.85 28.90 -17.62
N GLY A 121 -6.06 28.96 -16.53
CA GLY A 121 -5.77 30.17 -15.75
C GLY A 121 -4.52 30.95 -16.18
N HIS A 122 -3.76 30.46 -17.16
CA HIS A 122 -2.73 31.20 -17.89
C HIS A 122 -3.22 31.53 -19.30
#